data_AF-A0A9W9FR49-F1
#
_entry.id   AF-A0A9W9FR49-F1
#
_cell.length_a   1.000
_cell.length_b   1.000
_cell.length_c   1.000
_cell.angle_alpha   90.00
_cell.angle_beta   90.00
_cell.angle_gamma   90.00
#
_symmetry.space_group_name_H-M   'P 1'
#
loop_
_entity.id
_entity.type
_entity.pdbx_description
1 polymer ?
#
loop_
_entity_poly.entity_id
_entity_poly.type
_entity_poly.pdbx_seq_one_letter_code
_entity_poly.pdbx_strand_id
1 'polypeptide(L)'
;MGFDDMKACIRQLIATVDFLHSEARIIHTDLQLRNLLLNVEESYLPKTEQGQMDDPPARKILSDGRTIYQSQLLIPGDGLPLLGDLREC
;
A
#
# COMPACT_ATOMS: atom_id res chain seq x y z
N MET A 1 6.62 7.97 -15.52
CA MET A 1 7.49 8.46 -14.43
C MET A 1 8.71 9.12 -15.03
N GLY A 2 8.75 10.45 -15.00
CA GLY A 2 9.91 11.25 -15.40
C GLY A 2 10.90 11.44 -14.26
N PHE A 3 12.04 12.06 -14.56
CA PHE A 3 13.07 12.38 -13.56
C PHE A 3 12.54 13.26 -12.42
N ASP A 4 11.60 14.16 -12.71
CA ASP A 4 11.01 15.05 -11.71
C ASP A 4 10.03 14.33 -10.77
N ASP A 5 9.28 13.34 -11.26
CA ASP A 5 8.43 12.48 -10.43
C ASP A 5 9.27 11.69 -9.42
N MET A 6 10.44 11.20 -9.86
CA MET A 6 11.37 10.49 -8.99
C MET A 6 11.93 11.40 -7.88
N LYS A 7 12.24 12.67 -8.18
CA LYS A 7 12.65 13.64 -7.15
C LYS A 7 11.56 13.86 -6.11
N ALA A 8 10.30 13.97 -6.55
CA ALA A 8 9.17 14.14 -5.64
C ALA A 8 9.01 12.92 -4.71
N CYS A 9 9.12 11.70 -5.26
CA CYS A 9 9.08 10.46 -4.49
C CYS A 9 10.19 10.40 -3.42
N ILE A 10 11.44 10.70 -3.81
CA ILE A 10 12.58 10.65 -2.89
C ILE A 10 12.44 11.69 -1.78
N ARG A 11 11.98 12.91 -2.10
CA ARG A 11 11.73 13.95 -1.08
C ARG A 11 10.68 13.52 -0.08
N GLN A 12 9.57 12.93 -0.54
CA GLN A 12 8.53 12.41 0.33
C GLN A 12 9.09 11.31 1.24
N LEU A 13 9.83 10.35 0.69
CA LEU A 13 10.43 9.26 1.46
C LEU A 13 11.38 9.79 2.55
N ILE A 14 12.25 10.75 2.22
CA ILE A 14 13.16 11.36 3.20
C ILE A 14 12.39 12.10 4.29
N ALA A 15 11.34 12.85 3.94
CA ALA A 15 10.51 13.54 4.92
C ALA A 15 9.79 12.57 5.87
N THR A 16 9.27 11.47 5.35
CA THR A 16 8.64 10.42 6.17
C THR A 16 9.65 9.76 7.10
N VAL A 17 10.84 9.42 6.60
CA VAL A 17 11.91 8.81 7.43
C VAL A 17 12.42 9.79 8.48
N ASP A 18 12.54 11.07 8.15
CA ASP A 18 12.91 12.11 9.10
C ASP A 18 11.89 12.17 10.25
N PHE A 19 10.59 12.24 9.94
CA PHE A 19 9.53 12.20 10.95
C PHE A 19 9.59 10.94 11.83
N LEU A 20 9.81 9.76 11.22
CA LEU A 20 9.95 8.52 11.97
C LEU A 20 11.11 8.59 12.98
N HIS A 21 12.25 9.16 12.57
CA HIS A 21 13.44 9.23 13.41
C HIS A 21 13.38 10.34 14.46
N SER A 22 12.94 11.54 14.09
CA SER A 22 13.00 12.74 14.95
C SER A 22 11.84 12.80 15.94
N GLU A 23 10.62 12.60 15.45
CA GLU A 23 9.39 12.73 16.22
C GLU A 23 8.94 11.39 16.81
N ALA A 24 8.80 10.36 15.96
CA ALA A 24 8.26 9.08 16.41
C ALA A 24 9.29 8.20 17.14
N ARG A 25 10.59 8.49 17.00
CA ARG A 25 11.71 7.69 17.54
C ARG A 25 11.70 6.22 17.10
N ILE A 26 11.21 5.95 15.89
CA ILE A 26 11.10 4.62 15.28
C ILE A 26 12.08 4.51 14.13
N ILE A 27 12.79 3.37 14.05
CA ILE A 27 13.59 3.00 12.88
C ILE A 27 12.76 2.00 12.06
N HIS A 28 12.53 2.28 10.76
CA HIS A 28 11.71 1.41 9.91
C HIS A 28 12.32 0.00 9.71
N THR A 29 13.65 -0.12 9.72
CA THR A 29 14.47 -1.34 9.54
C THR A 29 14.36 -2.08 8.19
N ASP A 30 13.24 -1.95 7.46
CA ASP A 30 13.01 -2.60 6.17
C ASP A 30 12.69 -1.59 5.06
N LEU A 31 13.62 -0.67 4.75
CA LEU A 31 13.42 0.34 3.69
C LEU A 31 13.78 -0.21 2.30
N GLN A 32 12.80 -0.23 1.40
CA GLN A 32 12.86 -0.94 0.10
C GLN A 32 11.59 -0.71 -0.71
N LEU A 33 11.68 -0.96 -2.02
CA LEU A 33 10.58 -0.67 -2.95
C LEU A 33 9.30 -1.47 -2.68
N ARG A 34 9.38 -2.72 -2.19
CA ARG A 34 8.18 -3.53 -1.92
C ARG A 34 7.33 -3.00 -0.75
N ASN A 35 7.91 -2.13 0.08
CA ASN A 35 7.23 -1.48 1.21
C ASN A 35 6.76 -0.06 0.85
N LEU A 36 6.86 0.33 -0.42
CA LEU A 36 6.30 1.58 -0.94
C LEU A 36 4.93 1.30 -1.56
N LEU A 37 3.88 1.72 -0.87
CA LEU A 37 2.49 1.54 -1.29
C LEU A 37 2.12 2.63 -2.28
N LEU A 38 1.54 2.25 -3.42
CA LEU A 38 0.97 3.19 -4.37
C LEU A 38 -0.47 3.51 -3.99
N ASN A 39 -0.87 4.76 -4.25
CA ASN A 39 -2.28 5.12 -4.17
C ASN A 39 -3.08 4.34 -5.20
N VAL A 40 -4.36 4.17 -4.91
CA VAL A 40 -5.33 3.56 -5.82
C VAL A 40 -6.15 4.66 -6.49
N GLU A 41 -6.57 4.42 -7.73
CA GLU A 41 -7.56 5.26 -8.38
C GLU A 41 -8.93 5.02 -7.72
N GLU A 42 -9.43 6.04 -7.00
CA GLU A 42 -10.61 5.93 -6.14
C GLU A 42 -11.93 5.74 -6.91
N SER A 43 -12.02 6.23 -8.15
CA SER A 43 -13.24 6.13 -8.97
C SER A 43 -13.54 4.70 -9.41
N TYR A 44 -12.54 3.81 -9.43
CA TYR A 44 -12.73 2.37 -9.67
C TYR A 44 -13.18 1.59 -8.43
N LEU A 45 -12.96 2.10 -7.22
CA LEU A 45 -13.28 1.36 -5.98
C LEU A 45 -14.74 0.89 -5.91
N PRO A 46 -15.77 1.71 -6.18
CA PRO A 46 -17.17 1.26 -6.08
C PRO A 46 -17.50 0.14 -7.06
N LYS A 47 -16.90 0.17 -8.26
CA LYS A 47 -17.10 -0.89 -9.27
C LYS A 47 -16.41 -2.17 -8.85
N THR A 48 -15.21 -2.07 -8.27
CA THR A 48 -14.49 -3.22 -7.74
C THR A 48 -15.23 -3.85 -6.56
N GLU A 49 -15.75 -3.05 -5.64
CA GLU A 49 -16.55 -3.52 -4.51
C GLU A 49 -17.79 -4.28 -4.97
N GLN A 50 -18.58 -3.68 -5.87
CA GLN A 50 -19.78 -4.33 -6.41
C GLN A 50 -19.42 -5.62 -7.16
N GLY A 51 -18.36 -5.62 -7.96
CA GLY A 51 -17.87 -6.81 -8.65
C GLY A 51 -17.46 -7.94 -7.70
N GLN A 52 -16.86 -7.60 -6.55
CA GLN A 52 -16.51 -8.58 -5.51
C GLN A 52 -17.73 -9.14 -4.77
N MET A 53 -18.84 -8.39 -4.71
CA MET A 53 -20.09 -8.87 -4.14
C MET A 53 -20.83 -9.80 -5.10
N ASP A 54 -20.87 -9.41 -6.38
CA ASP A 54 -21.57 -10.15 -7.43
C ASP A 54 -20.84 -11.45 -7.81
N ASP A 55 -19.50 -11.41 -7.87
CA ASP A 55 -18.64 -12.56 -8.12
C ASP A 55 -17.51 -12.63 -7.08
N PRO A 56 -17.75 -13.30 -5.92
CA PRO A 56 -16.78 -13.36 -4.85
C PRO A 56 -15.47 -14.01 -5.27
N PRO A 57 -14.30 -13.41 -4.95
CA PRO A 57 -13.02 -13.98 -5.31
C PRO A 57 -12.83 -15.36 -4.68
N ALA A 58 -11.96 -16.15 -5.32
CA ALA A 58 -11.54 -17.44 -4.77
C ALA A 58 -11.04 -17.22 -3.33
N ARG A 59 -11.56 -18.03 -2.40
CA ARG A 59 -11.26 -17.92 -0.98
C ARG A 59 -10.99 -19.27 -0.38
N LYS A 60 -10.04 -19.32 0.55
CA LYS A 60 -9.69 -20.50 1.33
C LYS A 60 -10.18 -20.32 2.75
N ILE A 61 -11.08 -21.19 3.20
CA ILE A 61 -11.54 -21.25 4.58
C ILE A 61 -10.64 -22.22 5.34
N LEU A 62 -9.99 -21.73 6.39
CA LEU A 62 -9.12 -22.51 7.26
C LEU A 62 -9.94 -23.16 8.38
N SER A 63 -9.40 -24.23 8.96
CA SER A 63 -10.07 -24.99 10.04
C SER A 63 -10.30 -24.18 11.32
N ASP A 64 -9.55 -23.09 11.51
CA ASP A 64 -9.71 -22.15 12.63
C ASP A 64 -10.74 -21.04 12.35
N GLY A 65 -11.47 -21.13 11.23
CA GLY A 65 -12.51 -20.17 10.85
C GLY A 65 -12.01 -18.95 10.09
N ARG A 66 -10.69 -18.77 9.92
CA ARG A 66 -10.15 -17.66 9.10
C ARG A 66 -10.43 -17.90 7.62
N THR A 67 -10.70 -16.82 6.89
CA THR A 67 -10.87 -16.86 5.44
C THR A 67 -9.78 -16.04 4.76
N ILE A 68 -9.04 -16.65 3.86
CA ILE A 68 -8.04 -15.99 3.02
C ILE A 68 -8.67 -15.74 1.66
N TYR A 69 -8.74 -14.48 1.24
CA TYR A 69 -9.24 -14.08 -0.07
C TYR A 69 -8.09 -13.93 -1.06
N GLN A 70 -8.31 -14.30 -2.31
CA GLN A 70 -7.40 -13.95 -3.39
C GLN A 70 -7.39 -12.44 -3.58
N SER A 71 -6.19 -11.84 -3.53
CA SER A 71 -6.02 -10.41 -3.78
C SER A 71 -6.39 -10.05 -5.21
N GLN A 72 -7.05 -8.90 -5.38
CA GLN A 72 -7.33 -8.31 -6.67
C GLN A 72 -6.37 -7.15 -6.92
N LEU A 73 -5.87 -7.05 -8.15
CA LEU A 73 -5.03 -5.93 -8.54
C LEU A 73 -5.92 -4.70 -8.73
N LEU A 74 -5.62 -3.63 -7.98
CA LEU A 74 -6.27 -2.34 -8.14
C LEU A 74 -5.49 -1.48 -9.14
N ILE A 75 -6.19 -0.56 -9.79
CA ILE A 75 -5.57 0.38 -10.72
C ILE A 75 -4.78 1.40 -9.90
N PRO A 76 -3.45 1.52 -10.11
CA PRO A 76 -2.66 2.54 -9.43
C PRO A 76 -3.15 3.94 -9.81
N GLY A 77 -3.29 4.82 -8.82
CA GLY A 77 -3.55 6.24 -9.03
C GLY A 77 -2.25 7.03 -9.24
N ASP A 78 -2.40 8.32 -9.54
CA ASP A 78 -1.28 9.23 -9.87
C ASP A 78 -0.55 9.80 -8.62
N GLY A 79 -0.74 9.18 -7.46
CA GLY A 79 -0.18 9.65 -6.19
C GLY A 79 1.27 9.24 -5.95
N LEU A 80 1.96 10.00 -5.08
CA LEU A 80 3.31 9.62 -4.62
C LEU A 80 3.24 8.38 -3.70
N PRO A 81 4.23 7.47 -3.79
CA PRO A 81 4.26 6.27 -2.97
C PRO A 81 4.36 6.58 -1.48
N LEU A 82 3.54 5.91 -0.67
CA LEU A 82 3.55 6.01 0.78
C LEU A 82 4.44 4.91 1.38
N LEU A 83 5.23 5.26 2.39
CA LEU A 83 6.02 4.26 3.12
C LEU A 83 5.07 3.45 4.02
N GLY A 84 5.00 2.13 3.78
CA GLY A 84 4.20 1.17 4.53
C GLY A 84 5.06 0.05 5.13
N ASP A 85 4.39 -0.97 5.67
CA ASP A 85 5.01 -2.10 6.37
C ASP A 85 5.88 -1.69 7.59
N LEU A 86 5.22 -1.07 8.57
CA LEU A 86 5.70 -1.06 9.96
C LEU A 86 5.53 -2.49 10.51
N ARG A 87 6.42 -3.39 10.11
CA ARG A 87 6.44 -4.76 10.64
C ARG A 87 6.52 -4.69 12.16
N GLU A 88 5.44 -5.14 12.81
CA GLU A 88 5.26 -5.27 14.27
C GLU A 88 6.19 -4.39 15.11
N CYS A 89 5.71 -3.20 15.48
CA CYS A 89 6.10 -2.59 16.74
C CYS A 89 5.48 -3.37 17.90
#